data_AF-A0A8I0NZJ0-F1
#
_entry.id   AF-A0A8I0NZJ0-F1
#
_cell.length_a   1.000
_cell.length_b   1.000
_cell.length_c   1.000
_cell.angle_alpha   90.00
_cell.angle_beta   90.00
_cell.angle_gamma   90.00
#
_symmetry.space_group_name_H-M   'P 1'
#
loop_
_entity.id
_entity.type
_entity.pdbx_description
1 polymer ?
#
loop_
_entity_poly.entity_id
_entity_poly.type
_entity_poly.pdbx_seq_one_letter_code
_entity_poly.pdbx_strand_id
1 'polypeptide(L)'
;MDTHYFGTLAVTRAFAPRISANGGGTILNTCPACPGSVSRFGAYCAAKSAQWSLTNTLRVQLADQGIRVAGLHVGYMDTDMVRAVDASKSHPADIARIAVDGIAADAYEILADDAARQAQAALSGGVRALHPQLP
;
A
#
# COMPACT_ATOMS: atom_id res chain seq x y z
N MET A 1 -1.26 7.98 -12.54
CA MET A 1 -2.61 8.07 -11.97
C MET A 1 -3.50 6.94 -12.49
N ASP A 2 -3.59 6.78 -13.80
CA ASP A 2 -4.44 5.78 -14.47
C ASP A 2 -4.26 4.36 -13.90
N THR A 3 -3.04 3.88 -13.80
CA THR A 3 -2.80 2.51 -13.28
C THR A 3 -3.05 2.38 -11.78
N HIS A 4 -2.38 3.21 -10.95
CA HIS A 4 -2.37 3.01 -9.51
C HIS A 4 -3.63 3.49 -8.79
N TYR A 5 -4.26 4.57 -9.27
CA TYR A 5 -5.44 5.14 -8.62
C TYR A 5 -6.71 4.68 -9.34
N PHE A 6 -6.89 5.08 -10.60
CA PHE A 6 -8.13 4.78 -11.33
C PHE A 6 -8.28 3.28 -11.62
N GLY A 7 -7.20 2.58 -11.94
CA GLY A 7 -7.19 1.14 -12.13
C GLY A 7 -7.59 0.39 -10.87
N THR A 8 -7.00 0.73 -9.73
CA THR A 8 -7.38 0.15 -8.42
C THR A 8 -8.86 0.41 -8.11
N LEU A 9 -9.34 1.65 -8.30
CA LEU A 9 -10.75 2.00 -8.10
C LEU A 9 -11.69 1.20 -9.01
N ALA A 10 -11.32 1.04 -10.28
CA ALA A 10 -12.11 0.29 -11.25
C ALA A 10 -12.22 -1.19 -10.86
N VAL A 11 -11.11 -1.80 -10.45
CA VAL A 11 -11.09 -3.19 -9.95
C VAL A 11 -11.94 -3.32 -8.69
N THR A 12 -11.76 -2.44 -7.69
CA THR A 12 -12.60 -2.49 -6.49
C THR A 12 -14.09 -2.40 -6.82
N ARG A 13 -14.49 -1.45 -7.67
CA ARG A 13 -15.91 -1.29 -8.07
C ARG A 13 -16.46 -2.50 -8.79
N ALA A 14 -15.66 -3.12 -9.67
CA ALA A 14 -16.10 -4.30 -10.43
C ALA A 14 -16.29 -5.53 -9.53
N PHE A 15 -15.44 -5.70 -8.52
CA PHE A 15 -15.44 -6.92 -7.69
C PHE A 15 -16.22 -6.78 -6.37
N ALA A 16 -16.38 -5.57 -5.81
CA ALA A 16 -17.05 -5.38 -4.52
C ALA A 16 -18.46 -6.01 -4.45
N PRO A 17 -19.36 -5.86 -5.46
CA PRO A 17 -20.67 -6.49 -5.41
C PRO A 17 -20.60 -8.02 -5.35
N ARG A 18 -19.62 -8.63 -6.03
CA ARG A 18 -19.43 -10.08 -6.05
C ARG A 18 -18.86 -10.60 -4.74
N ILE A 19 -17.92 -9.87 -4.13
CA ILE A 19 -17.34 -10.23 -2.84
C ILE A 19 -18.42 -10.15 -1.76
N SER A 20 -19.21 -9.07 -1.73
CA SER A 20 -20.29 -8.90 -0.76
C SER A 20 -21.35 -10.00 -0.91
N ALA A 21 -21.78 -10.32 -2.14
CA ALA A 21 -22.74 -11.39 -2.41
C ALA A 21 -22.26 -12.79 -1.99
N ASN A 22 -20.94 -13.01 -1.91
CA ASN A 22 -20.33 -14.27 -1.49
C ASN A 22 -20.08 -14.35 0.04
N GLY A 23 -20.66 -13.43 0.83
CA GLY A 23 -20.50 -13.42 2.28
C GLY A 23 -19.35 -12.55 2.80
N GLY A 24 -18.79 -11.69 1.94
CA GLY A 24 -17.72 -10.77 2.32
C GLY A 24 -16.32 -11.30 1.97
N GLY A 25 -15.29 -10.60 2.45
CA GLY A 25 -13.89 -10.96 2.17
C GLY A 25 -12.92 -9.80 2.36
N THR A 26 -11.72 -9.91 1.79
CA THR A 26 -10.67 -8.90 1.91
C THR A 26 -10.17 -8.47 0.54
N ILE A 27 -10.07 -7.16 0.32
CA ILE A 27 -9.35 -6.55 -0.80
C ILE A 27 -7.99 -6.06 -0.28
N LEU A 28 -6.90 -6.52 -0.87
CA LEU A 28 -5.55 -6.06 -0.54
C LEU A 28 -5.01 -5.15 -1.64
N ASN A 29 -4.66 -3.92 -1.27
CA ASN A 29 -4.04 -2.94 -2.17
C ASN A 29 -2.55 -2.81 -1.85
N THR A 30 -1.68 -3.04 -2.83
CA THR A 30 -0.22 -2.82 -2.67
C THR A 30 0.12 -1.34 -2.79
N CYS A 31 0.53 -0.74 -1.68
CA CYS A 31 0.99 0.62 -1.52
C CYS A 31 2.52 0.63 -1.27
N PRO A 32 3.25 1.69 -1.63
CA PRO A 32 4.64 1.84 -1.22
C PRO A 32 4.73 2.13 0.28
N ALA A 33 5.91 1.85 0.83
CA ALA A 33 6.31 2.16 2.20
C ALA A 33 6.12 3.64 2.57
N CYS A 34 6.34 4.57 1.64
CA CYS A 34 6.27 6.01 1.93
C CYS A 34 5.64 6.83 0.80
N PRO A 35 4.59 7.61 1.08
CA PRO A 35 4.24 8.75 0.23
C PRO A 35 5.24 9.90 0.44
N GLY A 36 6.16 10.11 -0.50
CA GLY A 36 6.96 11.34 -0.56
C GLY A 36 8.46 11.23 -0.27
N SER A 37 9.00 10.10 0.19
CA SER A 37 10.44 10.01 0.55
C SER A 37 11.41 9.96 -0.63
N VAL A 38 10.94 9.69 -1.85
CA VAL A 38 11.81 9.57 -3.03
C VAL A 38 11.64 10.76 -3.97
N SER A 39 12.51 11.75 -3.79
CA SER A 39 12.67 12.94 -4.66
C SER A 39 12.70 12.59 -6.17
N ARG A 40 13.17 11.38 -6.52
CA ARG A 40 13.29 10.91 -7.92
C ARG A 40 11.99 10.36 -8.55
N PHE A 41 10.92 10.12 -7.79
CA PHE A 41 9.70 9.46 -8.30
C PHE A 41 8.40 10.21 -7.97
N GLY A 42 8.38 11.54 -8.11
CA GLY A 42 7.26 12.39 -7.68
C GLY A 42 5.87 11.99 -8.19
N ALA A 43 5.71 11.70 -9.49
CA ALA A 43 4.42 11.29 -10.06
C ALA A 43 3.94 9.91 -9.55
N TYR A 44 4.88 8.99 -9.36
CA TYR A 44 4.58 7.67 -8.77
C TYR A 44 4.16 7.83 -7.30
N CYS A 45 4.91 8.61 -6.52
CA CYS A 45 4.57 8.94 -5.14
C CYS A 45 3.16 9.55 -5.06
N ALA A 46 2.85 10.58 -5.86
CA ALA A 46 1.54 11.21 -5.87
C ALA A 46 0.41 10.20 -6.16
N ALA A 47 0.60 9.35 -7.19
CA ALA A 47 -0.40 8.34 -7.55
C ALA A 47 -0.60 7.28 -6.44
N LYS A 48 0.47 6.90 -5.75
CA LYS A 48 0.41 5.95 -4.64
C LYS A 48 -0.13 6.56 -3.34
N SER A 49 0.15 7.83 -3.06
CA SER A 49 -0.51 8.59 -1.99
C SER A 49 -2.01 8.66 -2.22
N ALA A 50 -2.43 8.94 -3.46
CA ALA A 50 -3.84 8.94 -3.84
C ALA A 50 -4.45 7.54 -3.69
N GLN A 51 -3.74 6.47 -4.09
CA GLN A 51 -4.18 5.09 -3.89
C GLN A 51 -4.32 4.73 -2.39
N TRP A 52 -3.42 5.22 -1.53
CA TRP A 52 -3.52 4.98 -0.09
C TRP A 52 -4.71 5.73 0.52
N SER A 53 -4.92 6.99 0.14
CA SER A 53 -6.13 7.75 0.51
C SER A 53 -7.41 7.04 0.05
N LEU A 54 -7.43 6.52 -1.19
CA LEU A 54 -8.53 5.70 -1.70
C LEU A 54 -8.76 4.45 -0.84
N THR A 55 -7.70 3.72 -0.49
CA THR A 55 -7.76 2.54 0.39
C THR A 55 -8.41 2.89 1.73
N ASN A 56 -8.04 4.03 2.34
CA ASN A 56 -8.66 4.50 3.58
C ASN A 56 -10.16 4.80 3.44
N THR A 57 -10.57 5.43 2.35
CA THR A 57 -11.99 5.68 2.09
C THR A 57 -12.77 4.37 1.89
N LEU A 58 -12.20 3.43 1.13
CA LEU A 58 -12.85 2.14 0.85
C LEU A 58 -13.01 1.26 2.09
N ARG A 59 -12.08 1.35 3.07
CA ARG A 59 -12.22 0.67 4.37
C ARG A 59 -13.55 0.99 5.04
N VAL A 60 -13.94 2.26 5.03
CA VAL A 60 -15.18 2.73 5.65
C VAL A 60 -16.39 2.41 4.75
N GLN A 61 -16.29 2.67 3.45
CA GLN A 61 -17.41 2.51 2.52
C GLN A 61 -17.85 1.06 2.31
N LEU A 62 -16.93 0.10 2.46
CA LEU A 62 -17.21 -1.31 2.20
C LEU A 62 -17.35 -2.15 3.49
N ALA A 63 -17.15 -1.55 4.66
CA ALA A 63 -17.26 -2.23 5.96
C ALA A 63 -18.66 -2.87 6.14
N ASP A 64 -19.72 -2.10 5.90
CA ASP A 64 -21.11 -2.56 6.05
C ASP A 64 -21.50 -3.64 5.02
N GLN A 65 -20.68 -3.83 3.99
CA GLN A 65 -20.86 -4.86 2.97
C GLN A 65 -20.10 -6.16 3.29
N GLY A 66 -19.46 -6.24 4.47
CA GLY A 66 -18.65 -7.37 4.90
C GLY A 66 -17.28 -7.44 4.21
N ILE A 67 -16.81 -6.35 3.61
CA ILE A 67 -15.55 -6.32 2.86
C ILE A 67 -14.51 -5.52 3.64
N ARG A 68 -13.44 -6.20 4.06
CA ARG A 68 -12.25 -5.56 4.61
C ARG A 68 -11.35 -5.06 3.49
N VAL A 69 -10.74 -3.89 3.69
CA VAL A 69 -9.76 -3.34 2.73
C VAL A 69 -8.43 -3.11 3.45
N ALA A 70 -7.39 -3.85 3.05
CA ALA A 70 -6.07 -3.79 3.64
C ALA A 70 -5.05 -3.12 2.70
N GLY A 71 -4.06 -2.44 3.27
CA GLY A 71 -2.93 -1.85 2.58
C GLY A 71 -1.67 -2.66 2.84
N LEU A 72 -1.00 -3.14 1.80
CA LEU A 72 0.34 -3.74 1.92
C LEU A 72 1.37 -2.68 1.60
N HIS A 73 2.23 -2.36 2.56
CA HIS A 73 3.30 -1.36 2.43
C HIS A 73 4.65 -2.04 2.28
N VAL A 74 5.33 -1.74 1.17
CA VAL A 74 6.64 -2.33 0.81
C VAL A 74 7.59 -1.23 0.37
N GLY A 75 8.85 -1.31 0.80
CA GLY A 75 9.97 -0.52 0.29
C GLY A 75 10.34 -0.97 -1.12
N TYR A 76 11.48 -1.63 -1.27
CA TYR A 76 11.89 -2.25 -2.53
C TYR A 76 11.70 -3.76 -2.48
N MET A 77 11.02 -4.30 -3.49
CA MET A 77 10.86 -5.73 -3.72
C MET A 77 11.67 -6.14 -4.94
N ASP A 78 12.38 -7.25 -4.88
CA ASP A 78 13.25 -7.72 -5.97
C ASP A 78 12.43 -8.18 -7.18
N THR A 79 12.10 -7.23 -8.04
CA THR A 79 11.24 -7.37 -9.22
C THR A 79 11.83 -6.54 -10.36
N ASP A 80 11.40 -6.83 -11.59
CA ASP A 80 11.85 -6.08 -12.77
C ASP A 80 11.56 -4.57 -12.68
N MET A 81 10.51 -4.15 -11.95
CA MET A 81 10.14 -2.74 -11.77
C MET A 81 11.28 -1.89 -11.16
N VAL A 82 12.09 -2.48 -10.28
CA VAL A 82 13.18 -1.80 -9.56
C VAL A 82 14.53 -2.48 -9.80
N ARG A 83 14.68 -3.19 -10.93
CA ARG A 83 15.93 -3.88 -11.30
C ARG A 83 17.14 -2.95 -11.24
N ALA A 84 17.01 -1.72 -11.74
CA ALA A 84 18.09 -0.72 -11.79
C ALA A 84 18.33 0.04 -10.48
N VAL A 85 17.53 -0.19 -9.43
CA VAL A 85 17.73 0.43 -8.13
C VAL A 85 18.81 -0.35 -7.39
N ASP A 86 19.89 0.33 -7.01
CA ASP A 86 20.96 -0.21 -6.16
C ASP A 86 20.64 0.10 -4.68
N ALA A 87 19.84 -0.77 -4.07
CA ALA A 87 19.44 -0.70 -2.68
C ALA A 87 19.04 -2.11 -2.20
N SER A 88 18.92 -2.31 -0.88
CA SER A 88 18.37 -3.55 -0.33
C SER A 88 16.95 -3.79 -0.85
N LYS A 89 16.66 -5.03 -1.24
CA LYS A 89 15.37 -5.46 -1.78
C LYS A 89 14.88 -6.69 -1.05
N SER A 90 13.61 -6.70 -0.69
CA SER A 90 12.95 -7.86 -0.10
C SER A 90 12.62 -8.90 -1.18
N HIS A 91 12.74 -10.17 -0.83
CA HIS A 91 12.40 -11.27 -1.74
C HIS A 91 10.87 -11.35 -1.94
N PRO A 92 10.36 -11.46 -3.18
CA PRO A 92 8.92 -11.43 -3.45
C PRO A 92 8.10 -12.48 -2.69
N ALA A 93 8.65 -13.70 -2.52
CA ALA A 93 7.98 -14.77 -1.80
C ALA A 93 7.74 -14.43 -0.31
N ASP A 94 8.68 -13.70 0.31
CA ASP A 94 8.54 -13.29 1.71
C ASP A 94 7.45 -12.23 1.86
N ILE A 95 7.40 -11.28 0.92
CA ILE A 95 6.35 -10.26 0.90
C ILE A 95 4.97 -10.89 0.68
N ALA A 96 4.87 -11.87 -0.21
CA ALA A 96 3.62 -12.60 -0.43
C ALA A 96 3.16 -13.35 0.84
N ARG A 97 4.07 -14.02 1.55
CA ARG A 97 3.77 -14.68 2.83
C ARG A 97 3.28 -13.67 3.87
N ILE A 98 4.00 -12.56 4.06
CA ILE A 98 3.61 -11.50 5.01
C ILE A 98 2.24 -10.91 4.66
N ALA A 99 1.95 -10.72 3.38
CA ALA A 99 0.66 -10.22 2.93
C ALA A 99 -0.49 -11.17 3.29
N VAL A 100 -0.31 -12.48 3.06
CA VAL A 100 -1.31 -13.50 3.41
C VAL A 100 -1.47 -13.59 4.92
N ASP A 101 -0.37 -13.64 5.68
CA ASP A 101 -0.39 -13.67 7.15
C ASP A 101 -1.13 -12.44 7.71
N GLY A 102 -0.88 -11.25 7.15
CA GLY A 102 -1.55 -10.01 7.56
C GLY A 102 -3.05 -9.98 7.23
N ILE A 103 -3.46 -10.53 6.08
CA ILE A 103 -4.88 -10.71 5.76
C ILE A 103 -5.54 -11.66 6.76
N ALA A 104 -4.89 -12.79 7.07
CA ALA A 104 -5.42 -13.78 8.02
C ALA A 104 -5.51 -13.23 9.46
N ALA A 105 -4.66 -12.26 9.80
CA ALA A 105 -4.69 -11.54 11.07
C ALA A 105 -5.64 -10.33 11.07
N ASP A 106 -6.44 -10.13 10.02
CA ASP A 106 -7.38 -9.02 9.88
C ASP A 106 -6.72 -7.62 9.94
N ALA A 107 -5.43 -7.53 9.61
CA ALA A 107 -4.69 -6.27 9.65
C ALA A 107 -5.16 -5.29 8.56
N TYR A 108 -5.40 -4.03 8.94
CA TYR A 108 -5.69 -2.96 7.97
C TYR A 108 -4.43 -2.47 7.26
N GLU A 109 -3.31 -2.34 7.97
CA GLU A 109 -2.01 -1.97 7.41
C GLU A 109 -1.00 -3.09 7.65
N ILE A 110 -0.41 -3.59 6.56
CA ILE A 110 0.58 -4.67 6.57
C ILE A 110 1.92 -4.07 6.15
N LEU A 111 2.85 -3.94 7.09
CA LEU A 111 4.16 -3.34 6.88
C LEU A 111 5.19 -4.43 6.60
N ALA A 112 5.55 -4.60 5.33
CA ALA A 112 6.25 -5.80 4.89
C ALA A 112 7.74 -5.81 5.24
N ASP A 113 8.37 -4.64 5.37
CA ASP A 113 9.80 -4.49 5.61
C ASP A 113 10.11 -3.31 6.56
N ASP A 114 11.38 -3.20 6.94
CA ASP A 114 11.82 -2.14 7.85
C ASP A 114 11.67 -0.75 7.24
N ALA A 115 11.79 -0.61 5.92
CA ALA A 115 11.56 0.65 5.24
C ALA A 115 10.10 1.11 5.39
N ALA A 116 9.13 0.21 5.25
CA ALA A 116 7.72 0.48 5.50
C ALA A 116 7.45 0.84 6.96
N ARG A 117 8.05 0.10 7.91
CA ARG A 117 7.91 0.39 9.35
C ARG A 117 8.48 1.76 9.72
N GLN A 118 9.68 2.07 9.26
CA GLN A 118 10.33 3.36 9.52
C GLN A 118 9.56 4.51 8.88
N ALA A 119 9.13 4.35 7.62
CA ALA A 119 8.35 5.37 6.92
C ALA A 119 7.03 5.67 7.62
N GLN A 120 6.30 4.65 8.08
CA GLN A 120 5.07 4.86 8.82
C GLN A 120 5.33 5.55 10.16
N ALA A 121 6.36 5.14 10.90
CA ALA A 121 6.74 5.77 12.16
C ALA A 121 7.11 7.25 11.98
N ALA A 122 7.72 7.63 10.86
CA ALA A 122 8.11 9.01 10.57
C ALA A 122 6.93 9.95 10.29
N LEU A 123 5.74 9.44 9.90
CA LEU A 123 4.58 10.28 9.54
C LEU A 123 4.10 11.16 10.71
N SER A 124 4.20 10.68 11.95
CA SER A 124 3.81 11.45 13.14
C SER A 124 4.83 12.54 13.51
N GLY A 125 6.07 12.44 13.00
CA GLY A 125 7.14 13.40 13.26
C GLY A 125 7.12 14.64 12.36
N GLY A 126 6.12 14.77 11.48
CA GLY A 126 5.98 15.90 10.56
C GLY A 126 7.00 15.92 9.41
N VAL A 127 7.06 17.05 8.71
CA VAL A 127 7.84 17.19 7.46
C VAL A 127 9.34 16.91 7.67
N ARG A 128 9.93 17.32 8.80
CA ARG A 128 11.35 17.10 9.07
C ARG A 128 11.70 15.63 9.33
N ALA A 129 10.80 14.85 9.90
CA ALA A 129 11.03 13.42 10.09
C ALA A 129 10.98 12.65 8.76
N LEU A 130 10.13 13.08 7.82
CA LEU A 130 10.03 12.49 6.48
C LEU A 130 11.13 12.96 5.53
N HIS A 131 11.64 14.17 5.75
CA HIS A 131 12.65 14.81 4.90
C HIS A 131 13.80 15.39 5.75
N PRO A 132 14.60 14.54 6.40
CA PRO A 132 15.71 14.98 7.25
C PRO A 132 16.79 15.78 6.50
N GLN A 133 16.80 15.74 5.18
CA GLN A 133 17.69 16.50 4.30
C GLN A 133 17.29 17.96 4.09
N LEU A 134 16.10 18.38 4.53
CA LEU A 134 15.70 19.79 4.43
C LEU A 134 16.54 20.64 5.41
N PRO A 135 16.93 21.87 5.03
CA PRO A 135 17.66 22.78 5.90
C PRO A 135 16.85 23.18 7.16
#